data_AF-A0A8X7SE87-F1
#
_entry.id   AF-A0A8X7SE87-F1
#
_cell.length_a   1.000
_cell.length_b   1.000
_cell.length_c   1.000
_cell.angle_alpha   90.00
_cell.angle_beta   90.00
_cell.angle_gamma   90.00
#
_symmetry.space_group_name_H-M   'P 1'
#
loop_
_entity.id
_entity.type
_entity.pdbx_description
1 polymer ?
#
loop_
_entity_poly.entity_id
_entity_poly.type
_entity_poly.pdbx_seq_one_letter_code
_entity_poly.pdbx_strand_id
1 'polypeptide(L)'
;MSQPDFSLSDEILAVIPTDPYEQLDLARKITSMAIASRVSNLESQVSVLTQKLVEKDRIVCELEGRASSLERVYHEADASLKNAVDENMKLRQERDSLAINAKKLGRDYAKRWADHVLHAEHNVWRALILYVAAGSLQEALAALKEVQQPDTVAMFVLACNEIHSEIVTELSNQDEQGTGELGTVMTDLPGLEPGKEEVAAVCEYFQQYQRKLVHLCMDSQPYAD
;
A
#
# COMPACT_ATOMS: atom_id res chain seq x y z
N MET A 1 74.31 -45.47 -17.24
CA MET A 1 73.25 -44.85 -18.07
C MET A 1 73.19 -45.65 -19.35
N SER A 2 72.50 -46.79 -19.34
CA SER A 2 72.41 -47.69 -20.49
C SER A 2 71.46 -47.08 -21.52
N GLN A 3 72.02 -46.59 -22.63
CA GLN A 3 71.26 -46.34 -23.84
C GLN A 3 70.45 -47.61 -24.16
N PRO A 4 69.15 -47.52 -24.47
CA PRO A 4 68.47 -48.65 -25.05
C PRO A 4 69.15 -48.96 -26.38
N ASP A 5 69.74 -50.15 -26.48
CA ASP A 5 70.26 -50.68 -27.74
C ASP A 5 69.07 -50.80 -28.70
N PHE A 6 68.96 -49.84 -29.62
CA PHE A 6 68.00 -49.89 -30.73
C PHE A 6 68.53 -50.88 -31.77
N SER A 7 68.41 -52.17 -31.49
CA SER A 7 68.60 -53.22 -32.49
C SER A 7 67.31 -53.40 -33.28
N LEU A 8 67.40 -53.21 -34.59
CA LEU A 8 66.31 -53.52 -35.51
C LEU A 8 66.19 -55.04 -35.64
N SER A 9 64.97 -55.58 -35.66
CA SER A 9 64.74 -57.02 -35.84
C SER A 9 65.23 -57.50 -37.21
N ASP A 10 65.68 -58.76 -37.31
CA ASP A 10 66.21 -59.36 -38.55
C ASP A 10 65.22 -59.27 -39.73
N GLU A 11 63.92 -59.35 -39.45
CA GLU A 11 62.87 -59.14 -40.46
C GLU A 11 62.87 -57.74 -41.07
N ILE A 12 63.20 -56.70 -40.28
CA ILE A 12 63.27 -55.31 -40.78
C ILE A 12 64.58 -55.12 -41.55
N LEU A 13 65.68 -55.68 -41.05
CA LEU A 13 67.00 -55.62 -41.71
C LEU A 13 66.97 -56.28 -43.09
N ALA A 14 66.19 -57.35 -43.27
CA ALA A 14 66.03 -58.05 -44.55
C ALA A 14 65.31 -57.21 -45.63
N VAL A 15 64.54 -56.19 -45.24
CA VAL A 15 63.70 -55.39 -46.15
C VAL A 15 64.29 -54.00 -46.38
N ILE A 16 65.31 -53.61 -45.62
CA ILE A 16 66.03 -52.35 -45.81
C ILE A 16 66.98 -52.49 -47.02
N PRO A 17 66.90 -51.58 -48.02
CA PRO A 17 67.81 -51.59 -49.16
C PRO A 17 69.27 -51.55 -48.71
N THR A 18 70.16 -52.24 -49.43
CA THR A 18 71.59 -52.21 -49.11
C THR A 18 72.31 -51.02 -49.77
N ASP A 19 71.71 -50.44 -50.80
CA ASP A 19 72.21 -49.23 -51.46
C ASP A 19 71.92 -47.96 -50.62
N PRO A 20 72.93 -47.11 -50.37
CA PRO A 20 72.77 -45.91 -49.54
C PRO A 20 71.77 -44.88 -50.08
N TYR A 21 71.62 -44.75 -51.40
CA TYR A 21 70.68 -43.79 -51.99
C TYR A 21 69.23 -44.30 -51.90
N GLU A 22 69.02 -45.61 -52.09
CA GLU A 22 67.70 -46.24 -51.89
C GLU A 22 67.23 -46.19 -50.42
N GLN A 23 68.13 -46.30 -49.44
CA GLN A 23 67.80 -46.12 -48.02
C GLN A 23 67.33 -44.69 -47.71
N LEU A 24 67.99 -43.68 -48.30
CA LEU A 24 67.58 -42.28 -48.14
C LEU A 24 66.17 -42.04 -48.71
N ASP A 25 65.87 -42.66 -49.87
CA ASP A 25 64.55 -42.58 -50.48
C ASP A 25 63.47 -43.26 -49.63
N LEU A 26 63.78 -44.42 -49.03
CA LEU A 26 62.90 -45.08 -48.07
C LEU A 26 62.66 -44.22 -46.81
N ALA A 27 63.71 -43.65 -46.22
CA ALA A 27 63.60 -42.76 -45.06
C ALA A 27 62.78 -41.50 -45.38
N ARG A 28 62.98 -40.92 -46.57
CA ARG A 28 62.17 -39.79 -47.07
C ARG A 28 60.71 -40.17 -47.22
N LYS A 29 60.43 -41.37 -47.74
CA LYS A 29 59.06 -41.88 -47.89
C LYS A 29 58.37 -42.11 -46.55
N ILE A 30 59.05 -42.75 -45.59
CA ILE A 30 58.55 -42.95 -44.22
C ILE A 30 58.24 -41.60 -43.57
N THR A 31 59.17 -40.64 -43.66
CA THR A 31 58.99 -39.29 -43.10
C THR A 31 57.81 -38.57 -43.77
N SER A 32 57.69 -38.68 -45.09
CA SER A 32 56.58 -38.07 -45.85
C SER A 32 55.23 -38.65 -45.43
N MET A 33 55.15 -39.97 -45.24
CA MET A 33 53.93 -40.63 -44.76
C MET A 33 53.58 -40.22 -43.32
N ALA A 34 54.58 -40.14 -42.42
CA ALA A 34 54.37 -39.70 -41.05
C ALA A 34 53.87 -38.25 -40.98
N ILE A 35 54.45 -37.35 -41.79
CA ILE A 35 53.98 -35.97 -41.92
C ILE A 35 52.55 -35.94 -42.48
N ALA A 36 52.29 -36.65 -43.58
CA ALA A 36 50.97 -36.69 -44.21
C ALA A 36 49.88 -37.20 -43.24
N SER A 37 50.16 -38.23 -42.45
CA SER A 37 49.23 -38.74 -41.43
C SER A 37 48.95 -37.71 -40.34
N ARG A 38 49.99 -37.02 -39.84
CA ARG A 38 49.81 -35.95 -38.83
C ARG A 38 49.06 -34.75 -39.38
N VAL A 39 49.36 -34.35 -40.61
CA VAL A 39 48.65 -33.27 -41.32
C VAL A 39 47.17 -33.64 -41.47
N SER A 40 46.85 -34.85 -41.94
CA SER A 40 45.47 -35.32 -42.08
C SER A 40 44.72 -35.35 -40.74
N ASN A 41 45.36 -35.79 -39.64
CA ASN A 41 44.74 -35.76 -38.32
C ASN A 41 44.48 -34.32 -37.84
N LEU A 42 45.45 -33.42 -38.00
CA LEU A 42 45.29 -32.00 -37.67
C LEU A 42 44.17 -31.35 -38.50
N GLU A 43 44.09 -31.62 -39.80
CA GLU A 43 43.02 -31.14 -40.68
C GLU A 43 41.65 -31.60 -40.19
N SER A 44 41.53 -32.86 -39.75
CA SER A 44 40.29 -33.38 -39.17
C SER A 44 39.91 -32.72 -37.85
N GLN A 45 40.89 -32.40 -36.99
CA GLN A 45 40.63 -31.68 -35.74
C GLN A 45 40.22 -30.23 -36.01
N VAL A 46 40.86 -29.56 -36.96
CA VAL A 46 40.50 -28.20 -37.39
C VAL A 46 39.08 -28.19 -37.97
N SER A 47 38.70 -29.18 -38.78
CA SER A 47 37.34 -29.26 -39.33
C SER A 47 36.27 -29.45 -38.24
N VAL A 48 36.53 -30.29 -37.24
CA VAL A 48 35.61 -30.47 -36.11
C VAL A 48 35.52 -29.21 -35.24
N LEU A 49 36.65 -28.54 -34.98
CA LEU A 49 36.66 -27.32 -34.17
C LEU A 49 35.95 -26.16 -34.89
N THR A 50 36.15 -26.00 -36.19
CA THR A 50 35.45 -24.99 -36.99
C THR A 50 33.96 -25.26 -37.04
N GLN A 51 33.52 -26.51 -37.17
CA GLN A 51 32.09 -26.85 -37.08
C GLN A 51 31.51 -26.50 -35.71
N LYS A 52 32.21 -26.82 -34.62
CA LYS A 52 31.77 -26.45 -33.26
C LYS A 52 31.71 -24.95 -33.04
N LEU A 53 32.62 -24.20 -33.65
CA LEU A 53 32.62 -22.74 -33.59
C LEU A 53 31.35 -22.18 -34.26
N VAL A 54 31.05 -22.64 -35.48
CA VAL A 54 29.84 -22.22 -36.22
C VAL A 54 28.56 -22.55 -35.46
N GLU A 55 28.48 -23.74 -34.85
CA GLU A 55 27.30 -24.11 -34.04
C GLU A 55 27.17 -23.23 -32.79
N LYS A 56 28.29 -22.92 -32.12
CA LYS A 56 28.29 -21.98 -30.99
C LYS A 56 27.85 -20.58 -31.42
N ASP A 57 28.34 -20.07 -32.55
CA ASP A 57 27.96 -18.75 -33.07
C ASP A 57 26.46 -18.70 -33.38
N ARG A 58 25.90 -19.78 -33.94
CA ARG A 58 24.46 -19.92 -34.16
C ARG A 58 23.67 -19.82 -32.85
N ILE A 59 24.09 -20.54 -31.81
CA ILE A 59 23.44 -20.51 -30.49
C ILE A 59 23.54 -19.12 -29.87
N VAL A 60 24.69 -18.45 -30.00
CA VAL A 60 24.87 -17.08 -29.52
C VAL A 60 23.87 -16.14 -30.18
N CYS A 61 23.73 -16.18 -31.52
CA CYS A 61 22.73 -15.35 -32.21
C CYS A 61 21.29 -15.65 -31.79
N GLU A 62 20.93 -16.91 -31.54
CA GLU A 62 19.60 -17.26 -31.03
C GLU A 62 19.36 -16.68 -29.63
N LEU A 63 20.35 -16.83 -28.73
CA LEU A 63 20.25 -16.32 -27.37
C LEU A 63 20.18 -14.79 -27.33
N GLU A 64 20.96 -14.10 -28.18
CA GLU A 64 20.88 -12.65 -28.34
C GLU A 64 19.48 -12.22 -28.81
N GLY A 65 18.91 -12.89 -29.81
CA GLY A 65 17.55 -12.61 -30.28
C GLY A 65 16.49 -12.82 -29.19
N ARG A 66 16.63 -13.88 -28.39
CA ARG A 66 15.75 -14.14 -27.24
C ARG A 66 15.90 -13.09 -26.14
N ALA A 67 17.12 -12.65 -25.86
CA ALA A 67 17.40 -11.62 -24.88
C ALA A 67 16.76 -10.29 -25.30
N SER A 68 16.96 -9.85 -26.54
CA SER A 68 16.33 -8.63 -27.05
C SER A 68 14.80 -8.71 -27.07
N SER A 69 14.24 -9.88 -27.40
CA SER A 69 12.79 -10.08 -27.35
C SER A 69 12.25 -9.98 -25.91
N LEU A 70 12.95 -10.58 -24.94
CA LEU A 70 12.55 -10.54 -23.53
C LEU A 70 12.65 -9.11 -22.98
N GLU A 71 13.73 -8.40 -23.31
CA GLU A 71 13.94 -7.01 -22.92
C GLU A 71 12.83 -6.10 -23.43
N ARG A 72 12.40 -6.29 -24.69
CA ARG A 72 11.27 -5.54 -25.26
C ARG A 72 9.97 -5.78 -24.49
N VAL A 73 9.62 -7.04 -24.24
CA VAL A 73 8.39 -7.40 -23.52
C VAL A 73 8.43 -6.91 -22.08
N TYR A 74 9.60 -6.97 -21.43
CA TYR A 74 9.79 -6.42 -20.10
C TYR A 74 9.52 -4.91 -20.06
N HIS A 75 10.11 -4.14 -20.98
CA HIS A 75 9.90 -2.69 -21.05
C HIS A 75 8.44 -2.33 -21.37
N GLU A 76 7.79 -3.09 -22.25
CA GLU A 76 6.37 -2.92 -22.57
C GLU A 76 5.48 -3.19 -21.35
N ALA A 77 5.74 -4.27 -20.61
CA ALA A 77 5.04 -4.59 -19.38
C ALA A 77 5.27 -3.55 -18.27
N ASP A 78 6.51 -3.06 -18.13
CA ASP A 78 6.86 -2.01 -17.14
C ASP A 78 6.15 -0.69 -17.45
N ALA A 79 6.14 -0.26 -18.72
CA ALA A 79 5.40 0.92 -19.15
C ALA A 79 3.88 0.76 -18.92
N SER A 80 3.32 -0.42 -19.23
CA SER A 80 1.91 -0.72 -18.98
C SER A 80 1.58 -0.72 -17.48
N LEU A 81 2.47 -1.27 -16.65
CA LEU A 81 2.29 -1.29 -15.19
C LEU A 81 2.33 0.13 -14.62
N LYS A 82 3.29 0.95 -15.07
CA LYS A 82 3.41 2.35 -14.64
C LYS A 82 2.15 3.15 -14.98
N ASN A 83 1.64 3.01 -16.20
CA ASN A 83 0.38 3.65 -16.60
C ASN A 83 -0.79 3.18 -15.72
N ALA A 84 -0.88 1.87 -15.44
CA ALA A 84 -1.94 1.34 -14.58
C ALA A 84 -1.85 1.86 -13.14
N VAL A 85 -0.63 2.02 -12.59
CA VAL A 85 -0.42 2.59 -11.26
C VAL A 85 -0.84 4.05 -11.21
N ASP A 86 -0.45 4.85 -12.22
CA ASP A 86 -0.82 6.27 -12.30
C ASP A 86 -2.34 6.45 -12.41
N GLU A 87 -3.02 5.64 -13.22
CA GLU A 87 -4.49 5.65 -13.31
C GLU A 87 -5.14 5.21 -11.99
N ASN A 88 -4.61 4.18 -11.31
CA ASN A 88 -5.10 3.78 -9.99
C ASN A 88 -4.94 4.89 -8.95
N MET A 89 -3.86 5.68 -9.01
CA MET A 89 -3.66 6.81 -8.12
C MET A 89 -4.70 7.91 -8.37
N LYS A 90 -4.97 8.25 -9.63
CA LYS A 90 -6.03 9.21 -10.01
C LYS A 90 -7.40 8.75 -9.52
N LEU A 91 -7.78 7.50 -9.79
CA LEU A 91 -9.05 6.94 -9.36
C LEU A 91 -9.21 6.94 -7.83
N ARG A 92 -8.13 6.71 -7.08
CA ARG A 92 -8.14 6.82 -5.61
C ARG A 92 -8.39 8.26 -5.15
N GLN A 93 -7.73 9.24 -5.77
CA GLN A 93 -7.96 10.66 -5.47
C GLN A 93 -9.41 11.07 -5.77
N GLU A 94 -9.95 10.66 -6.92
CA GLU A 94 -11.34 10.90 -7.28
C GLU A 94 -12.31 10.24 -6.28
N ARG A 95 -12.07 8.98 -5.92
CA ARG A 95 -12.84 8.26 -4.90
C ARG A 95 -12.85 9.02 -3.57
N ASP A 96 -11.69 9.48 -3.10
CA ASP A 96 -11.57 10.17 -1.82
C ASP A 96 -12.28 11.53 -1.87
N SER A 97 -12.15 12.26 -2.99
CA SER A 97 -12.88 13.50 -3.22
C SER A 97 -14.41 13.29 -3.23
N LEU A 98 -14.87 12.21 -3.86
CA LEU A 98 -16.29 11.85 -3.92
C LEU A 98 -16.80 11.42 -2.55
N ALA A 99 -16.02 10.68 -1.78
CA ALA A 99 -16.38 10.27 -0.41
C ALA A 99 -16.53 11.48 0.52
N ILE A 100 -15.64 12.48 0.40
CA ILE A 100 -15.75 13.75 1.14
C ILE A 100 -17.03 14.49 0.73
N ASN A 101 -17.30 14.61 -0.58
CA ASN A 101 -18.49 15.27 -1.09
C ASN A 101 -19.78 14.55 -0.67
N ALA A 102 -19.82 13.21 -0.72
CA ALA A 102 -20.97 12.42 -0.29
C ALA A 102 -21.25 12.60 1.21
N LYS A 103 -20.20 12.58 2.05
CA LYS A 103 -20.33 12.87 3.49
C LYS A 103 -20.86 14.27 3.74
N LYS A 104 -20.33 15.28 3.01
CA LYS A 104 -20.79 16.67 3.13
C LYS A 104 -22.27 16.80 2.74
N LEU A 105 -22.65 16.26 1.60
CA LEU A 105 -24.02 16.31 1.11
C LEU A 105 -24.98 15.55 2.04
N GLY A 106 -24.56 14.41 2.60
CA GLY A 106 -25.32 13.68 3.61
C GLY A 106 -25.59 14.52 4.86
N ARG A 107 -24.56 15.21 5.38
CA ARG A 107 -24.73 16.17 6.49
C ARG A 107 -25.68 17.31 6.13
N ASP A 108 -25.53 17.90 4.94
CA ASP A 108 -26.37 19.01 4.49
C ASP A 108 -27.85 18.60 4.36
N TYR A 109 -28.13 17.38 3.86
CA TYR A 109 -29.48 16.84 3.81
C TYR A 109 -30.06 16.57 5.19
N ALA A 110 -29.29 15.95 6.10
CA ALA A 110 -29.72 15.71 7.46
C ALA A 110 -30.05 17.02 8.19
N LYS A 111 -29.22 18.05 8.00
CA LYS A 111 -29.45 19.41 8.54
C LYS A 111 -30.74 20.03 7.99
N ARG A 112 -30.99 19.98 6.68
CA ARG A 112 -32.25 20.49 6.09
C ARG A 112 -33.47 19.72 6.58
N TRP A 113 -33.32 18.42 6.79
CA TRP A 113 -34.42 17.60 7.30
C TRP A 113 -34.72 17.92 8.77
N ALA A 114 -33.68 18.11 9.59
CA ALA A 114 -33.83 18.58 10.97
C ALA A 114 -34.58 19.91 11.04
N ASP A 115 -34.20 20.86 10.17
CA ASP A 115 -34.87 22.16 10.04
C ASP A 115 -36.36 22.01 9.66
N HIS A 116 -36.66 21.14 8.70
CA HIS A 116 -38.06 20.84 8.35
C HIS A 116 -38.84 20.23 9.52
N VAL A 117 -38.27 19.25 10.22
CA VAL A 117 -38.92 18.61 11.38
C VAL A 117 -39.19 19.62 12.50
N LEU A 118 -38.26 20.54 12.74
CA LEU A 118 -38.42 21.59 13.75
C LEU A 118 -39.59 22.52 13.41
N HIS A 119 -39.67 22.99 12.16
CA HIS A 119 -40.62 24.04 11.77
C HIS A 119 -41.98 23.51 11.32
N ALA A 120 -42.05 22.32 10.71
CA ALA A 120 -43.28 21.76 10.17
C ALA A 120 -43.97 20.79 11.15
N GLU A 121 -43.19 19.95 11.82
CA GLU A 121 -43.74 18.96 12.77
C GLU A 121 -43.73 19.47 14.22
N HIS A 122 -43.02 20.58 14.50
CA HIS A 122 -42.82 21.14 15.83
C HIS A 122 -42.25 20.12 16.84
N ASN A 123 -41.50 19.13 16.35
CA ASN A 123 -40.90 18.08 17.17
C ASN A 123 -39.44 18.39 17.46
N VAL A 124 -39.23 19.19 18.50
CA VAL A 124 -37.91 19.72 18.91
C VAL A 124 -36.92 18.59 19.19
N TRP A 125 -37.33 17.55 19.93
CA TRP A 125 -36.45 16.43 20.26
C TRP A 125 -35.93 15.68 19.04
N ARG A 126 -36.84 15.38 18.10
CA ARG A 126 -36.47 14.70 16.86
C ARG A 126 -35.55 15.58 16.02
N ALA A 127 -35.80 16.89 15.95
CA ALA A 127 -34.92 17.82 15.26
C ALA A 127 -33.51 17.86 15.89
N LEU A 128 -33.40 17.91 17.22
CA LEU A 128 -32.12 17.93 17.94
C LEU A 128 -31.29 16.67 17.67
N ILE A 129 -31.90 15.49 17.71
CA ILE A 129 -31.22 14.22 17.38
C ILE A 129 -30.66 14.27 15.96
N LEU A 130 -31.42 14.84 15.01
CA LEU A 130 -30.99 14.95 13.61
C LEU A 130 -29.87 15.97 13.40
N TYR A 131 -29.90 17.12 14.09
CA TYR A 131 -28.80 18.08 14.06
C TYR A 131 -27.49 17.49 14.63
N VAL A 132 -27.58 16.75 15.74
CA VAL A 132 -26.42 16.06 16.33
C VAL A 132 -25.90 14.98 15.38
N ALA A 133 -26.78 14.16 14.78
CA ALA A 133 -26.39 13.16 13.78
C ALA A 133 -25.76 13.77 12.52
N ALA A 134 -26.15 14.99 12.15
CA ALA A 134 -25.54 15.75 11.06
C ALA A 134 -24.17 16.36 11.43
N GLY A 135 -23.74 16.28 12.70
CA GLY A 135 -22.54 16.96 13.20
C GLY A 135 -22.69 18.48 13.33
N SER A 136 -23.93 18.97 13.42
CA SER A 136 -24.32 20.38 13.41
C SER A 136 -24.86 20.80 14.79
N LEU A 137 -24.00 20.73 15.80
CA LEU A 137 -24.39 21.03 17.19
C LEU A 137 -24.77 22.50 17.38
N GLN A 138 -24.15 23.42 16.64
CA GLN A 138 -24.47 24.85 16.71
C GLN A 138 -25.92 25.12 16.29
N GLU A 139 -26.41 24.43 15.27
CA GLU A 139 -27.80 24.55 14.82
C GLU A 139 -28.79 23.91 15.80
N ALA A 140 -28.38 22.87 16.53
CA ALA A 140 -29.17 22.34 17.64
C ALA A 140 -29.34 23.39 18.77
N LEU A 141 -28.28 24.13 19.10
CA LEU A 141 -28.35 25.20 20.10
C LEU A 141 -29.19 26.39 19.63
N ALA A 142 -29.09 26.76 18.34
CA ALA A 142 -29.94 27.78 17.74
C ALA A 142 -31.43 27.38 17.82
N ALA A 143 -31.76 26.12 17.51
CA ALA A 143 -33.12 25.59 17.65
C ALA A 143 -33.60 25.65 19.12
N LEU A 144 -32.76 25.28 20.08
CA LEU A 144 -33.11 25.39 21.51
C LEU A 144 -33.37 26.84 21.94
N LYS A 145 -32.59 27.78 21.43
CA LYS A 145 -32.78 29.21 21.67
C LYS A 145 -34.12 29.71 21.13
N GLU A 146 -34.54 29.24 19.96
CA GLU A 146 -35.82 29.63 19.34
C GLU A 146 -37.02 29.07 20.10
N VAL A 147 -36.92 27.84 20.61
CA VAL A 147 -38.02 27.15 21.29
C VAL A 147 -38.24 27.67 22.72
N GLN A 148 -37.21 28.19 23.39
CA GLN A 148 -37.27 28.80 24.73
C GLN A 148 -37.89 27.89 25.82
N GLN A 149 -37.72 26.58 25.70
CA GLN A 149 -38.25 25.60 26.65
C GLN A 149 -37.16 25.12 27.61
N PRO A 150 -37.17 25.54 28.89
CA PRO A 150 -36.11 25.20 29.84
C PRO A 150 -36.04 23.71 30.17
N ASP A 151 -37.19 23.02 30.21
CA ASP A 151 -37.26 21.57 30.47
C ASP A 151 -36.60 20.78 29.32
N THR A 152 -36.85 21.17 28.06
CA THR A 152 -36.24 20.57 26.86
C THR A 152 -34.74 20.85 26.79
N VAL A 153 -34.33 22.09 27.06
CA VAL A 153 -32.91 22.46 27.14
C VAL A 153 -32.17 21.61 28.17
N ALA A 154 -32.74 21.45 29.36
CA ALA A 154 -32.10 20.70 30.43
C ALA A 154 -31.91 19.22 30.08
N MET A 155 -32.93 18.59 29.53
CA MET A 155 -32.83 17.20 29.07
C MET A 155 -31.74 17.03 27.99
N PHE A 156 -31.55 18.02 27.10
CA PHE A 156 -30.57 17.94 26.02
C PHE A 156 -29.15 18.10 26.58
N VAL A 157 -28.94 19.11 27.43
CA VAL A 157 -27.66 19.36 28.09
C VAL A 157 -27.24 18.18 28.97
N LEU A 158 -28.18 17.60 29.72
CA LEU A 158 -27.90 16.42 30.55
C LEU A 158 -27.52 15.20 29.70
N ALA A 159 -28.27 14.93 28.62
CA ALA A 159 -27.94 13.83 27.71
C ALA A 159 -26.57 14.04 27.04
N CYS A 160 -26.24 15.27 26.62
CA CYS A 160 -24.92 15.58 26.09
C CYS A 160 -23.81 15.39 27.12
N ASN A 161 -24.03 15.80 28.37
CA ASN A 161 -23.05 15.62 29.45
C ASN A 161 -22.84 14.15 29.81
N GLU A 162 -23.89 13.34 29.84
CA GLU A 162 -23.82 11.90 30.08
C GLU A 162 -23.00 11.21 28.99
N ILE A 163 -23.34 11.44 27.71
CA ILE A 163 -22.60 10.88 26.57
C ILE A 163 -21.16 11.37 26.55
N HIS A 164 -20.91 12.66 26.84
CA HIS A 164 -19.55 13.19 26.90
C HIS A 164 -18.74 12.52 28.02
N SER A 165 -19.33 12.32 29.20
CA SER A 165 -18.70 11.60 30.30
C SER A 165 -18.39 10.15 29.91
N GLU A 166 -19.32 9.44 29.27
CA GLU A 166 -19.10 8.07 28.76
C GLU A 166 -17.91 8.02 27.80
N ILE A 167 -17.88 8.90 26.79
CA ILE A 167 -16.79 8.97 25.81
C ILE A 167 -15.45 9.26 26.50
N VAL A 168 -15.41 10.22 27.44
CA VAL A 168 -14.19 10.55 28.20
C VAL A 168 -13.71 9.34 29.01
N THR A 169 -14.61 8.60 29.65
CA THR A 169 -14.26 7.39 30.40
C THR A 169 -13.77 6.26 29.50
N GLU A 170 -14.38 6.05 28.32
CA GLU A 170 -13.92 5.06 27.35
C GLU A 170 -12.53 5.37 26.81
N LEU A 171 -12.23 6.64 26.53
CA LEU A 171 -10.91 7.07 26.09
C LEU A 171 -9.85 6.91 27.19
N SER A 172 -10.19 7.25 28.44
CA SER A 172 -9.30 7.10 29.58
C SER A 172 -8.92 5.63 29.84
N ASN A 173 -9.84 4.70 29.59
CA ASN A 173 -9.59 3.26 29.72
C ASN A 173 -8.72 2.68 28.58
N GLN A 174 -8.61 3.37 27.43
CA GLN A 174 -7.76 2.96 26.32
C GLN A 174 -6.29 3.40 26.52
N ASP A 175 -6.06 4.48 27.27
CA ASP A 175 -4.74 5.07 27.50
C ASP A 175 -3.92 4.39 28.62
N GLU A 176 -4.48 3.45 29.39
CA GLU A 176 -3.71 2.66 30.38
C GLU A 176 -2.66 1.72 29.72
N GLN A 177 -2.60 1.63 28.38
CA GLN A 177 -1.54 0.94 27.64
C GLN A 177 -0.53 1.87 26.93
N GLY A 178 -0.64 3.19 27.08
CA GLY A 178 0.23 4.16 26.42
C GLY A 178 0.73 5.25 27.36
N THR A 179 2.03 5.27 27.66
CA THR A 179 2.66 6.44 28.30
C THR A 179 2.63 7.64 27.34
N GLY A 180 1.84 8.67 27.66
CA GLY A 180 1.84 9.93 26.94
C GLY A 180 0.99 11.01 27.62
N GLU A 181 1.56 12.20 27.78
CA GLU A 181 1.04 13.35 28.52
C GLU A 181 -0.38 13.77 28.10
N LEU A 182 -1.37 13.57 28.99
CA LEU A 182 -2.74 14.07 28.83
C LEU A 182 -2.81 15.55 29.22
N GLY A 183 -2.28 16.42 28.36
CA GLY A 183 -2.55 17.85 28.44
C GLY A 183 -3.91 18.15 27.83
N THR A 184 -4.93 18.42 28.66
CA THR A 184 -5.97 19.47 28.49
C THR A 184 -6.60 19.73 27.09
N VAL A 185 -6.72 18.74 26.20
CA VAL A 185 -7.11 19.01 24.78
C VAL A 185 -8.56 18.62 24.42
N MET A 186 -9.33 17.98 25.32
CA MET A 186 -10.68 17.52 24.98
C MET A 186 -11.85 18.25 25.67
N THR A 187 -11.65 19.50 26.12
CA THR A 187 -12.73 20.27 26.76
C THR A 187 -13.49 21.20 25.81
N ASP A 188 -12.87 21.63 24.71
CA ASP A 188 -13.49 22.64 23.85
C ASP A 188 -13.90 22.02 22.50
N LEU A 189 -15.18 21.66 22.39
CA LEU A 189 -15.77 21.32 21.10
C LEU A 189 -15.75 22.56 20.20
N PRO A 190 -15.19 22.47 18.97
CA PRO A 190 -15.09 23.61 18.09
C PRO A 190 -16.50 24.17 17.79
N GLY A 191 -16.72 25.42 18.20
CA GLY A 191 -17.98 26.11 18.00
C GLY A 191 -18.94 26.10 19.20
N LEU A 192 -18.55 25.56 20.36
CA LEU A 192 -19.25 25.71 21.64
C LEU A 192 -18.63 26.77 22.57
N GLU A 193 -17.89 27.72 22.00
CA GLU A 193 -17.24 28.78 22.78
C GLU A 193 -18.24 29.49 23.71
N PRO A 194 -17.93 29.68 25.01
CA PRO A 194 -18.83 30.29 25.98
C PRO A 194 -19.21 31.75 25.65
N GLY A 195 -18.56 32.37 24.66
CA GLY A 195 -18.90 33.69 24.14
C GLY A 195 -19.97 33.72 23.04
N LYS A 196 -20.47 32.57 22.56
CA LYS A 196 -21.54 32.53 21.55
C LYS A 196 -22.92 32.76 22.16
N GLU A 197 -23.75 33.51 21.45
CA GLU A 197 -25.09 33.89 21.91
C GLU A 197 -26.00 32.68 22.13
N GLU A 198 -25.90 31.65 21.28
CA GLU A 198 -26.71 30.43 21.41
C GLU A 198 -26.31 29.61 22.63
N VAL A 199 -25.01 29.54 22.94
CA VAL A 199 -24.47 28.84 24.11
C VAL A 199 -24.92 29.55 25.40
N ALA A 200 -24.79 30.88 25.44
CA ALA A 200 -25.24 31.68 26.58
C ALA A 200 -26.75 31.52 26.84
N ALA A 201 -27.58 31.58 25.79
CA ALA A 201 -29.02 31.41 25.91
C ALA A 201 -29.40 30.01 26.46
N VAL A 202 -28.75 28.96 25.95
CA VAL A 202 -28.97 27.59 26.45
C VAL A 202 -28.58 27.45 27.93
N CYS A 203 -27.46 28.06 28.35
CA CYS A 203 -27.06 28.12 29.75
C CYS A 203 -28.10 28.85 30.63
N GLU A 204 -28.65 29.97 30.16
CA GLU A 204 -29.68 30.71 30.89
C GLU A 204 -30.97 29.88 31.06
N TYR A 205 -31.42 29.20 30.00
CA TYR A 205 -32.60 28.32 30.07
C TYR A 205 -32.36 27.13 31.00
N PHE A 206 -31.16 26.56 31.00
CA PHE A 206 -30.79 25.52 31.94
C PHE A 206 -30.83 26.03 33.40
N GLN A 207 -30.34 27.25 33.65
CA GLN A 207 -30.39 27.85 34.98
C GLN A 207 -31.84 28.19 35.41
N GLN A 208 -32.71 28.55 34.47
CA GLN A 208 -34.15 28.70 34.74
C GLN A 208 -34.78 27.37 35.15
N TYR A 209 -34.44 26.27 34.47
CA TYR A 209 -34.87 24.92 34.85
C TYR A 209 -34.41 24.56 36.27
N GLN A 210 -33.14 24.80 36.61
CA GLN A 210 -32.62 24.55 37.95
C GLN A 210 -33.34 25.34 39.03
N ARG A 211 -33.61 26.64 38.80
CA ARG A 211 -34.40 27.46 39.75
C ARG A 211 -35.81 26.91 39.94
N LYS A 212 -36.49 26.52 38.85
CA LYS A 212 -37.82 25.92 38.87
C LYS A 212 -37.84 24.61 39.67
N LEU A 213 -36.83 23.74 39.49
CA LEU A 213 -36.66 22.52 40.27
C LEU A 213 -36.48 22.80 41.76
N VAL A 214 -35.61 23.76 42.13
CA VAL A 214 -35.38 24.11 43.54
C VAL A 214 -36.69 24.54 44.18
N HIS A 215 -37.46 25.42 43.54
CA HIS A 215 -38.77 25.83 44.05
C HIS A 215 -39.72 24.65 44.24
N LEU A 216 -39.82 23.76 43.24
CA LEU A 216 -40.67 22.56 43.33
C LEU A 216 -40.27 21.64 44.49
N CYS A 217 -38.97 21.46 44.72
CA CYS A 217 -38.44 20.67 45.84
C CYS A 217 -38.66 21.33 47.21
N MET A 218 -38.71 22.67 47.28
CA MET A 218 -39.02 23.38 48.52
C MET A 218 -40.52 23.33 48.85
N ASP A 219 -41.39 23.27 47.83
CA ASP A 219 -42.84 23.21 47.98
C ASP A 219 -43.35 21.77 48.23
N SER A 220 -42.55 20.74 47.94
CA SER A 220 -42.90 19.35 48.24
C SER A 220 -42.85 19.06 49.74
N GLN A 221 -43.99 18.67 50.32
CA GLN A 221 -44.04 18.16 51.69
C GLN A 221 -43.21 16.86 51.77
N PRO A 222 -42.41 16.66 52.84
CA PRO A 222 -41.69 15.41 53.02
C PRO A 222 -42.70 14.26 53.05
N TYR A 223 -42.49 13.24 52.21
CA TYR A 223 -43.24 12.00 52.30
C TYR A 223 -43.01 11.43 53.70
N ALA A 224 -44.06 11.42 54.53
CA ALA A 224 -44.06 10.67 55.77
C ALA A 224 -44.37 9.22 55.40
N ASP A 225 -43.37 8.35 55.57
CA ASP A 225 -43.55 6.90 55.61
C ASP A 225 -44.51 6.48 56.75
#